data_AF-A0A951BE45-F1
#
_entry.id   AF-A0A951BE45-F1
#
_cell.length_a   1.000
_cell.length_b   1.000
_cell.length_c   1.000
_cell.angle_alpha   90.00
_cell.angle_beta   90.00
_cell.angle_gamma   90.00
#
_symmetry.space_group_name_H-M   'P 1'
#
loop_
_entity.id
_entity.type
_entity.pdbx_description
1 polymer ?
#
loop_
_entity_poly.entity_id
_entity_poly.type
_entity_poly.pdbx_seq_one_letter_code
_entity_poly.pdbx_strand_id
1 'polypeptide(L)'
;FLIELVLIGSTIVAGGKITGQPLAVNAVAAGAQNISNVKAIGQALYTTYVYYFEVASLILLVAMIGAIVLTLRHKRGVRRQIVAAQVARTKATSVEVRKVPSRTGV
;
A
#
# COMPACT_ATOMS: atom_id res chain seq x y z
N PHE A 1 -25.68 14.31 27.43
CA PHE A 1 -25.07 13.73 26.21
C PHE A 1 -23.55 13.95 26.15
N LEU A 2 -23.02 15.19 26.03
CA LEU A 2 -21.55 15.42 26.01
C LEU A 2 -20.82 14.97 27.29
N ILE A 3 -21.42 15.18 28.46
CA ILE A 3 -20.84 14.77 29.77
C ILE A 3 -20.75 13.25 29.91
N GLU A 4 -21.74 12.50 29.41
CA GLU A 4 -21.73 11.03 29.46
C GLU A 4 -20.64 10.44 28.56
N LEU A 5 -20.43 11.05 27.39
CA LEU A 5 -19.42 10.61 26.41
C LEU A 5 -17.99 10.82 26.95
N VAL A 6 -17.76 11.91 27.67
CA VAL A 6 -16.48 12.19 28.36
C VAL A 6 -16.24 11.21 29.52
N LEU A 7 -17.29 10.88 30.29
CA LEU A 7 -17.18 9.95 31.42
C LEU A 7 -16.86 8.52 30.94
N ILE A 8 -17.52 8.06 29.87
CA ILE A 8 -17.24 6.75 29.25
C ILE A 8 -15.86 6.73 28.57
N GLY A 9 -15.45 7.83 27.92
CA GLY A 9 -14.11 7.94 27.34
C GLY A 9 -13.00 7.80 28.40
N SER A 10 -13.21 8.39 29.58
CA SER A 10 -12.25 8.30 30.68
C SER A 10 -12.10 6.89 31.27
N THR A 11 -13.17 6.08 31.30
CA THR A 11 -13.13 4.71 31.83
C THR A 11 -12.47 3.72 30.86
N ILE A 12 -12.58 3.97 29.55
CA ILE A 12 -11.92 3.16 28.50
C ILE A 12 -10.41 3.46 28.47
N VAL A 13 -10.01 4.73 28.58
CA VAL A 13 -8.59 5.13 28.58
C VAL A 13 -7.88 4.70 29.87
N ALA A 14 -8.56 4.70 31.01
CA ALA A 14 -8.00 4.31 32.30
C ALA A 14 -8.02 2.79 32.58
N GLY A 15 -8.46 1.95 31.62
CA GLY A 15 -8.49 0.50 31.80
C GLY A 15 -9.40 0.08 32.96
N GLY A 16 -10.66 0.54 32.97
CA GLY A 16 -11.75 -0.06 33.74
C GLY A 16 -11.46 -0.33 35.23
N LYS A 17 -11.06 0.69 36.00
CA LYS A 17 -11.05 0.61 37.47
C LYS A 17 -12.22 1.41 38.03
N ILE A 18 -13.34 0.72 38.20
CA ILE A 18 -14.53 1.22 38.88
C ILE A 18 -14.19 1.26 40.39
N THR A 19 -14.31 2.44 40.98
CA THR A 19 -14.03 2.77 42.37
C THR A 19 -14.62 1.77 43.37
N GLY A 20 -13.77 1.13 44.18
CA GLY A 20 -14.11 0.74 45.55
C GLY A 20 -14.27 -0.74 45.91
N GLN A 21 -13.28 -1.61 45.63
CA GLN A 21 -12.96 -2.80 46.45
C GLN A 21 -11.63 -3.44 46.03
N PRO A 22 -10.69 -3.75 46.95
CA PRO A 22 -9.52 -4.54 46.64
C PRO A 22 -9.88 -6.02 46.76
N LEU A 23 -10.56 -6.57 45.75
CA LEU A 23 -10.64 -8.01 45.60
C LEU A 23 -9.44 -8.45 44.77
N ALA A 24 -8.42 -8.92 45.47
CA ALA A 24 -7.36 -9.73 44.90
C ALA A 24 -7.99 -10.94 44.20
N VAL A 25 -8.26 -10.79 42.91
CA VAL A 25 -8.43 -11.92 42.02
C VAL A 25 -7.18 -11.91 41.15
N ASN A 26 -6.12 -12.51 41.71
CA ASN A 26 -5.14 -13.23 40.90
C ASN A 26 -5.91 -14.31 40.13
N ALA A 27 -6.61 -13.93 39.06
CA ALA A 27 -7.02 -14.86 38.02
C ALA A 27 -5.77 -15.18 37.20
N VAL A 28 -4.84 -15.89 37.84
CA VAL A 28 -3.80 -16.62 37.12
C VAL A 28 -4.54 -17.69 36.33
N ALA A 29 -4.77 -17.39 35.06
CA ALA A 29 -4.86 -18.36 33.96
C ALA A 29 -5.72 -19.62 34.21
N ALA A 30 -6.91 -19.51 34.79
CA ALA A 30 -7.89 -20.60 34.80
C ALA A 30 -8.65 -20.63 33.46
N GLY A 31 -7.96 -21.03 32.39
CA GLY A 31 -8.55 -21.18 31.05
C GLY A 31 -7.58 -21.52 29.92
N ALA A 32 -6.27 -21.58 30.20
CA ALA A 32 -5.24 -21.74 29.15
C ALA A 32 -4.97 -23.18 28.70
N GLN A 33 -5.58 -24.21 29.31
CA GLN A 33 -5.14 -25.60 29.13
C GLN A 33 -5.71 -26.32 27.89
N ASN A 34 -6.57 -25.67 27.10
CA ASN A 34 -7.17 -26.29 25.89
C ASN A 34 -7.37 -25.28 24.73
N ILE A 35 -6.61 -24.19 24.68
CA ILE A 35 -6.68 -23.26 23.54
C ILE A 35 -5.63 -23.70 22.51
N SER A 36 -6.08 -24.02 21.30
CA SER A 36 -5.17 -24.32 20.18
C SER A 36 -4.17 -23.17 20.00
N ASN A 37 -2.89 -23.51 19.77
CA ASN A 37 -1.82 -22.53 19.53
C ASN A 37 -2.20 -21.53 18.43
N VAL A 38 -2.90 -21.98 17.39
CA VAL A 38 -3.40 -21.13 16.30
C VAL A 38 -4.40 -20.10 16.82
N LYS A 39 -5.31 -20.51 17.71
CA LYS A 39 -6.30 -19.62 18.33
C LYS A 39 -5.64 -18.61 19.28
N ALA A 40 -4.66 -19.05 20.06
CA ALA A 40 -3.93 -18.16 20.98
C ALA A 40 -3.15 -17.07 20.22
N ILE A 41 -2.44 -17.44 19.14
CA ILE A 41 -1.72 -16.49 18.30
C ILE A 41 -2.70 -15.56 17.57
N GLY A 42 -3.80 -16.09 17.03
CA GLY A 42 -4.83 -15.28 16.38
C GLY A 42 -5.42 -14.23 17.34
N GLN A 43 -5.72 -14.63 18.58
CA GLN A 43 -6.22 -13.69 19.58
C GLN A 43 -5.20 -12.58 19.84
N ALA A 44 -3.93 -12.90 20.08
CA ALA A 44 -2.90 -11.90 20.29
C ALA A 44 -2.72 -10.94 19.11
N LEU A 45 -2.74 -11.45 17.87
CA LEU A 45 -2.59 -10.65 16.65
C LEU A 45 -3.74 -9.67 16.45
N TYR A 46 -4.99 -10.11 16.64
CA TYR A 46 -6.18 -9.30 16.37
C TYR A 46 -6.62 -8.40 17.53
N THR A 47 -6.24 -8.70 18.78
CA THR A 47 -6.61 -7.85 19.92
C THR A 47 -5.50 -6.91 20.35
N THR A 48 -4.27 -7.42 20.50
CA THR A 48 -3.17 -6.68 21.14
C THR A 48 -2.23 -6.07 20.12
N TYR A 49 -1.94 -6.79 19.03
CA TYR A 49 -0.94 -6.39 18.03
C TYR A 49 -1.52 -5.93 16.69
N VAL A 50 -2.78 -5.47 16.68
CA VAL A 50 -3.49 -5.07 15.45
C VAL A 50 -2.73 -4.04 14.62
N TYR A 51 -2.10 -3.05 15.27
CA TYR A 51 -1.32 -2.02 14.57
C TYR A 51 -0.08 -2.58 13.86
N TYR A 52 0.63 -3.53 14.48
CA TYR A 52 1.78 -4.16 13.84
C TYR A 52 1.34 -5.06 12.67
N PHE A 53 0.18 -5.70 12.80
CA PHE A 53 -0.42 -6.49 11.72
C PHE A 53 -0.82 -5.61 10.51
N GLU A 54 -1.36 -4.41 10.74
CA GLU A 54 -1.63 -3.47 9.65
C GLU A 54 -0.35 -2.97 8.96
N VAL A 55 0.68 -2.63 9.74
CA VAL A 55 1.98 -2.23 9.16
C VAL A 55 2.58 -3.36 8.32
N ALA A 56 2.53 -4.60 8.79
CA ALA A 56 2.96 -5.75 8.01
C ALA A 56 2.17 -5.92 6.69
N SER A 57 0.86 -5.64 6.72
CA SER A 57 0.01 -5.67 5.52
C SER A 57 0.41 -4.60 4.50
N LEU A 58 0.75 -3.39 4.96
CA LEU A 58 1.28 -2.32 4.09
C LEU A 58 2.65 -2.69 3.53
N ILE A 59 3.53 -3.31 4.32
CA ILE A 59 4.83 -3.80 3.86
C ILE A 59 4.65 -4.82 2.74
N LEU A 60 3.72 -5.77 2.89
CA LEU A 60 3.41 -6.76 1.85
C LEU A 60 2.88 -6.11 0.57
N LEU A 61 2.02 -5.10 0.69
CA LEU A 61 1.53 -4.33 -0.46
C LEU A 61 2.69 -3.66 -1.21
N VAL A 62 3.56 -2.96 -0.48
CA VAL A 62 4.75 -2.31 -1.06
C VAL A 62 5.68 -3.32 -1.69
N ALA A 63 5.87 -4.49 -1.08
CA ALA A 63 6.71 -5.56 -1.62
C ALA A 63 6.18 -6.07 -2.98
N MET A 64 4.87 -6.23 -3.14
CA MET A 64 4.26 -6.62 -4.41
C MET A 64 4.51 -5.58 -5.50
N ILE A 65 4.30 -4.29 -5.19
CA ILE A 65 4.59 -3.18 -6.12
C ILE A 65 6.08 -3.15 -6.47
N GLY A 66 6.95 -3.30 -5.49
CA GLY A 66 8.40 -3.32 -5.66
C GLY A 66 8.86 -4.44 -6.60
N ALA A 67 8.32 -5.65 -6.44
CA ALA A 67 8.63 -6.79 -7.32
C ALA A 67 8.23 -6.53 -8.79
N ILE A 68 7.05 -5.95 -9.02
CA ILE A 68 6.58 -5.58 -10.37
C ILE A 68 7.49 -4.53 -10.98
N VAL A 69 7.79 -3.44 -10.26
CA VAL A 69 8.62 -2.35 -10.78
C VAL A 69 10.05 -2.81 -11.07
N LEU A 70 10.61 -3.69 -10.24
CA LEU A 70 11.97 -4.20 -10.42
C LEU A 70 12.09 -5.11 -11.66
N THR A 71 11.05 -5.88 -11.96
CA THR A 71 11.04 -6.80 -13.11
C THR A 71 10.55 -6.14 -14.40
N LEU A 72 9.92 -4.97 -14.33
CA LEU A 72 9.43 -4.21 -15.48
C LEU A 72 10.59 -3.66 -16.32
N ARG A 73 11.03 -4.44 -17.30
CA ARG A 73 12.09 -4.04 -18.22
C ARG A 73 11.54 -3.19 -19.38
N HIS A 74 12.01 -1.95 -19.45
CA HIS A 74 11.78 -1.10 -20.60
C HIS A 74 12.70 -1.50 -21.76
N LYS A 75 12.12 -1.83 -22.92
CA LYS A 75 12.92 -2.10 -24.13
C LYS A 75 13.57 -0.81 -24.63
N ARG A 76 14.90 -0.71 -24.53
CA ARG A 76 15.70 0.35 -25.16
C ARG A 76 15.73 0.12 -26.67
N GLY A 77 15.46 1.17 -27.45
CA GLY A 77 15.44 1.12 -28.92
C GLY A 77 14.05 1.12 -29.56
N VAL A 78 12.98 1.12 -28.77
CA VAL A 78 11.62 1.31 -29.32
C VAL A 78 11.45 2.77 -29.69
N ARG A 79 11.31 3.05 -30.99
CA ARG A 79 10.95 4.39 -31.48
C ARG A 79 9.53 4.70 -31.02
N ARG A 80 9.40 5.59 -30.04
CA ARG A 80 8.08 6.10 -29.62
C ARG A 80 7.68 7.22 -30.56
N GLN A 81 6.55 7.04 -31.25
CA GLN A 81 5.98 8.09 -32.07
C GLN A 81 5.24 9.10 -31.19
N ILE A 82 5.43 10.38 -31.45
CA ILE A 82 4.60 11.43 -30.90
C ILE A 82 3.53 11.71 -31.94
N VAL A 83 2.31 11.20 -31.72
CA VAL A 83 1.20 11.28 -32.69
C VAL A 83 0.90 12.74 -33.05
N ALA A 84 0.91 13.64 -32.06
CA ALA A 84 0.71 15.07 -32.29
C ALA A 84 1.77 15.66 -33.25
N ALA A 85 3.05 15.27 -33.10
CA ALA A 85 4.12 15.75 -33.96
C ALA A 85 4.05 15.16 -35.38
N GLN A 86 3.51 13.95 -35.54
CA GLN A 86 3.31 13.34 -36.85
C GLN A 86 2.14 13.95 -37.61
N VAL A 87 1.03 14.23 -36.93
CA VAL A 87 -0.15 14.86 -37.52
C VAL A 87 0.13 16.31 -37.90
N ALA A 88 0.92 17.04 -37.10
CA ALA A 88 1.33 18.42 -37.38
C ALA A 88 2.38 18.56 -38.51
N ARG A 89 2.80 17.46 -39.16
CA ARG A 89 3.82 17.49 -40.21
C ARG A 89 3.26 18.15 -41.47
N THR A 90 3.99 19.12 -42.02
CA THR A 90 3.60 19.84 -43.24
C THR A 90 4.49 19.45 -44.43
N LYS A 91 4.09 19.78 -45.67
CA LYS A 91 4.92 19.50 -46.87
C LYS A 91 6.33 20.09 -46.77
N ALA A 92 6.45 21.30 -46.20
CA ALA A 92 7.73 21.99 -46.02
C ALA A 92 8.70 21.23 -45.10
N THR A 93 8.20 20.52 -44.09
CA THR A 93 9.00 19.68 -43.19
C THR A 93 9.16 18.24 -43.68
N SER A 94 8.58 17.88 -44.84
CA SER A 94 8.54 16.50 -45.30
C SER A 94 9.39 16.19 -46.52
N VAL A 95 9.52 17.11 -47.46
CA VAL A 95 10.12 16.84 -48.77
C VAL A 95 10.84 18.08 -49.29
N GLU A 96 12.09 17.88 -49.71
CA GLU A 96 12.89 18.88 -50.41
C GLU A 96 13.02 18.48 -51.88
N VAL A 97 12.61 19.36 -52.78
CA VAL A 97 12.70 19.11 -54.23
C VAL A 97 14.09 19.56 -54.70
N ARG A 98 15.02 18.61 -54.84
CA ARG A 98 16.30 18.88 -55.49
C ARG A 98 16.18 18.70 -57.00
N LYS A 99 16.63 19.71 -57.75
CA LYS A 99 16.72 19.65 -59.21
C LYS A 99 18.03 18.96 -59.60
N VAL A 100 17.93 17.74 -60.14
CA VAL A 100 19.08 16.96 -60.63
C VAL A 100 19.19 17.05 -62.17
N PRO A 101 20.42 17.07 -62.73
CA PRO A 101 20.64 17.03 -64.17
C PRO A 101 20.13 15.73 -64.78
N SER A 102 19.48 15.81 -65.94
CA SER A 102 18.98 14.62 -66.65
C SER A 102 20.13 13.79 -67.19
N ARG A 103 20.04 12.46 -67.07
CA ARG A 103 21.04 11.42 -67.42
C ARG A 103 22.21 11.23 -66.45
N THR A 104 22.25 11.94 -65.34
CA THR A 104 23.08 11.53 -64.20
C THR A 104 22.20 10.68 -63.30
N GLY A 105 22.43 9.36 -63.28
CA GLY A 105 21.77 8.48 -62.30
C GLY A 105 22.01 9.01 -60.89
N VAL A 106 20.99 8.92 -60.04
CA VAL A 106 21.12 9.21 -58.60
C VAL A 106 22.06 8.21 -57.92
#